data_AF-A0A9E1MC63-F1
#
_entry.id   AF-A0A9E1MC63-F1
#
_cell.length_a   1.000
_cell.length_b   1.000
_cell.length_c   1.000
_cell.angle_alpha   90.00
_cell.angle_beta   90.00
_cell.angle_gamma   90.00
#
_symmetry.space_group_name_H-M   'P 1'
#
loop_
_entity.id
_entity.type
_entity.pdbx_description
1 polymer ?
#
loop_
_entity_poly.entity_id
_entity_poly.type
_entity_poly.pdbx_seq_one_letter_code
_entity_poly.pdbx_strand_id
1 'polypeptide(L)'
;MLVVTMVLVLLMTLIAGMLTGCGKNTARSTDGTESNSAGGNGSAGSGKGRFIESKVALPEEINSILQFKALSDGTLEVVGQDADYSIYVAKSSDGGGSWETTPLEDISYGDVAVAEDGTVAFLDYTENGLCPVTIVDADGSTHTFSIEMPAEDAFVSVAAFDSNKQLIVRDTLGGLYGIDCTDGSKTVTFEIDEDTYIPYFDVVGTNCYIVTSDKVLCYDTTTGKETDELTALTEQICSDDNLVYRNTDTGLPVTFAKAENDNSIIFADYKGIFHYTTGGAVVEELVQGGQTALSNSGAIFYGVYMQDETHLFVAGNNGMEGALYSYTYDADASANLNQELNIYALQDSDTLRQTVNIFRQEYADIYVNLEIGMTDDNGVTLEDALKTLSTDILAGNGPDVLILDGMPVDSYVEKGILTDISDVVDEVKASDGLVDSIVKDSTKDGKIYAIPTRFLVSFITSDQQTVDAGKSTQALADRIETLAKDKSTTYVVQQKMAEELLLDFYNVDSQNWVKEDGSLDETKVSDYLTQVKRIYDVDDH
;
A
#
# COMPACT_ATOMS: atom_id res chain seq x y z
N MET A 1 -19.76 -18.65 33.06
CA MET A 1 -20.74 -17.55 32.88
C MET A 1 -20.41 -16.31 33.72
N LEU A 2 -20.15 -16.39 35.03
CA LEU A 2 -19.89 -15.17 35.84
C LEU A 2 -18.55 -14.44 35.57
N VAL A 3 -17.54 -15.13 35.02
CA VAL A 3 -16.22 -14.52 34.73
C VAL A 3 -16.23 -13.77 33.39
N VAL A 4 -16.97 -14.27 32.39
CA VAL A 4 -17.10 -13.64 31.06
C VAL A 4 -17.90 -12.33 31.14
N THR A 5 -18.93 -12.27 31.98
CA THR A 5 -19.71 -11.04 32.20
C THR A 5 -18.93 -9.97 32.96
N MET A 6 -17.90 -10.34 33.74
CA MET A 6 -17.06 -9.37 34.46
C MET A 6 -16.02 -8.71 33.56
N VAL A 7 -15.54 -9.40 32.52
CA VAL A 7 -14.60 -8.86 31.52
C VAL A 7 -15.31 -7.87 30.60
N LEU A 8 -16.52 -8.18 30.14
CA LEU A 8 -17.36 -7.30 29.32
C LEU A 8 -17.71 -5.96 30.01
N VAL A 9 -17.99 -6.00 31.32
CA VAL A 9 -18.32 -4.79 32.09
C VAL A 9 -17.06 -3.95 32.36
N LEU A 10 -15.87 -4.56 32.47
CA LEU A 10 -14.62 -3.83 32.68
C LEU A 10 -14.19 -3.07 31.42
N LEU A 11 -14.31 -3.68 30.24
CA LEU A 11 -13.99 -3.07 28.94
C LEU A 11 -14.91 -1.87 28.63
N MET A 12 -16.24 -2.02 28.82
CA MET A 12 -17.18 -0.90 28.63
C MET A 12 -16.93 0.28 29.58
N THR A 13 -16.39 0.03 30.79
CA THR A 13 -16.05 1.13 31.74
C THR A 13 -14.73 1.83 31.44
N LEU A 14 -13.80 1.19 30.73
CA LEU A 14 -12.54 1.81 30.31
C LEU A 14 -12.75 2.80 29.16
N ILE A 15 -13.66 2.48 28.23
CA ILE A 15 -14.01 3.36 27.10
C ILE A 15 -14.90 4.53 27.57
N ALA A 16 -15.82 4.30 28.52
CA ALA A 16 -16.71 5.34 29.04
C ALA A 16 -16.06 6.34 30.04
N GLY A 17 -14.79 6.12 30.43
CA GLY A 17 -14.13 6.84 31.53
C GLY A 17 -13.49 8.19 31.19
N MET A 18 -13.39 8.60 29.91
CA MET A 18 -12.66 9.81 29.50
C MET A 18 -13.54 11.00 29.09
N LEU A 19 -14.78 11.08 29.56
CA LEU A 19 -15.67 12.22 29.25
C LEU A 19 -15.99 13.05 30.50
N THR A 20 -15.08 13.96 30.86
CA THR A 20 -15.46 15.24 31.50
C THR A 20 -14.45 16.34 31.15
N GLY A 21 -14.83 17.24 30.24
CA GLY A 21 -14.07 18.45 29.93
C GLY A 21 -14.92 19.46 29.17
N CYS A 22 -15.69 20.27 29.92
CA CYS A 22 -16.65 21.25 29.42
C CYS A 22 -16.05 22.30 28.47
N GLY A 23 -16.82 22.64 27.43
CA GLY A 23 -16.45 23.66 26.45
C GLY A 23 -16.77 25.11 26.80
N LYS A 24 -16.24 26.02 25.96
CA LYS A 24 -16.92 27.17 25.31
C LYS A 24 -15.88 28.01 24.57
N ASN A 25 -15.96 28.06 23.25
CA ASN A 25 -15.31 29.11 22.45
C ASN A 25 -16.39 30.03 21.87
N THR A 26 -16.33 31.30 22.26
CA THR A 26 -16.94 32.43 21.54
C THR A 26 -15.84 33.18 20.81
N ALA A 27 -16.10 33.46 19.54
CA ALA A 27 -15.20 34.04 18.54
C ALA A 27 -14.50 35.37 18.91
N ARG A 28 -13.24 35.53 18.47
CA ARG A 28 -12.75 36.75 17.80
C ARG A 28 -11.39 36.55 17.10
N SER A 29 -11.32 37.06 15.87
CA SER A 29 -10.17 37.19 14.94
C SER A 29 -8.97 37.98 15.51
N THR A 30 -7.73 37.60 15.17
CA THR A 30 -6.70 38.38 14.41
C THR A 30 -5.30 37.71 14.39
N ASP A 31 -4.56 37.98 13.30
CA ASP A 31 -3.18 37.66 12.89
C ASP A 31 -2.08 37.33 13.93
N GLY A 32 -1.16 36.45 13.51
CA GLY A 32 0.28 36.78 13.45
C GLY A 32 1.26 36.19 14.48
N THR A 33 2.22 35.41 13.94
CA THR A 33 3.62 35.17 14.39
C THR A 33 3.96 34.31 15.63
N GLU A 34 4.72 33.24 15.34
CA GLU A 34 5.85 32.60 16.05
C GLU A 34 5.89 32.54 17.59
N SER A 35 5.97 31.31 18.11
CA SER A 35 7.14 30.75 18.84
C SER A 35 6.75 29.82 20.01
N ASN A 36 7.44 28.67 20.06
CA ASN A 36 7.77 27.82 21.21
C ASN A 36 6.72 27.50 22.29
N SER A 37 6.37 26.22 22.37
CA SER A 37 6.09 25.49 23.63
C SER A 37 6.69 24.08 23.52
N ALA A 38 7.87 23.78 24.06
CA ALA A 38 8.14 23.55 25.48
C ALA A 38 7.11 22.64 26.17
N GLY A 39 7.45 21.34 26.19
CA GLY A 39 7.19 20.38 27.27
C GLY A 39 5.89 20.52 28.05
N GLY A 40 4.82 19.94 27.51
CA GLY A 40 3.62 19.59 28.27
C GLY A 40 3.69 18.12 28.67
N ASN A 41 4.23 17.84 29.85
CA ASN A 41 4.23 16.51 30.47
C ASN A 41 2.79 16.17 30.87
N GLY A 42 2.01 15.67 29.91
CA GLY A 42 0.68 15.11 30.12
C GLY A 42 0.83 13.70 30.67
N SER A 43 0.49 13.54 31.95
CA SER A 43 0.47 12.27 32.68
C SER A 43 0.03 11.09 31.80
N ALA A 44 1.01 10.28 31.39
CA ALA A 44 0.80 8.95 30.82
C ALA A 44 -0.08 8.14 31.79
N GLY A 45 -1.35 7.97 31.43
CA GLY A 45 -2.08 6.82 31.90
C GLY A 45 -1.37 5.60 31.33
N SER A 46 -0.84 4.72 32.18
CA SER A 46 -0.33 3.43 31.73
C SER A 46 -1.51 2.61 31.20
N GLY A 47 -1.88 2.84 29.94
CA GLY A 47 -2.75 1.93 29.22
C GLY A 47 -2.08 0.56 29.24
N LYS A 48 -2.79 -0.45 29.73
CA LYS A 48 -2.34 -1.84 29.63
C LYS A 48 -2.88 -2.39 28.33
N GLY A 49 -1.99 -2.98 27.54
CA GLY A 49 -2.32 -3.75 26.36
C GLY A 49 -2.48 -2.99 25.06
N ARG A 50 -2.21 -3.70 23.96
CA ARG A 50 -2.31 -3.24 22.57
C ARG A 50 -2.46 -4.44 21.63
N PHE A 51 -2.84 -4.20 20.39
CA PHE A 51 -2.78 -5.22 19.35
C PHE A 51 -1.34 -5.50 18.93
N ILE A 52 -1.04 -6.79 18.74
CA ILE A 52 0.22 -7.29 18.22
C ILE A 52 -0.05 -7.86 16.83
N GLU A 53 0.67 -7.35 15.84
CA GLU A 53 0.62 -7.84 14.46
C GLU A 53 1.39 -9.16 14.33
N SER A 54 0.89 -10.07 13.50
CA SER A 54 1.62 -11.24 13.02
C SER A 54 1.21 -11.59 11.60
N LYS A 55 2.19 -11.85 10.72
CA LYS A 55 1.94 -12.31 9.34
C LYS A 55 1.37 -13.73 9.36
N VAL A 56 0.26 -13.94 8.68
CA VAL A 56 -0.36 -15.26 8.48
C VAL A 56 0.30 -15.92 7.28
N ALA A 57 0.76 -17.17 7.45
CA ALA A 57 1.31 -17.94 6.35
C ALA A 57 0.19 -18.37 5.41
N LEU A 58 0.30 -17.98 4.14
CA LEU A 58 -0.59 -18.43 3.06
C LEU A 58 -0.10 -19.79 2.50
N PRO A 59 -0.96 -20.54 1.79
CA PRO A 59 -0.55 -21.71 1.02
C PRO A 59 0.62 -21.38 0.07
N GLU A 60 1.53 -22.34 -0.14
CA GLU A 60 2.71 -22.15 -0.99
C GLU A 60 2.35 -21.81 -2.45
N GLU A 61 1.18 -22.25 -2.91
CA GLU A 61 0.67 -21.97 -4.25
C GLU A 61 0.20 -20.52 -4.42
N ILE A 62 -0.21 -19.83 -3.35
CA ILE A 62 -0.71 -18.44 -3.44
C ILE A 62 0.49 -17.50 -3.43
N ASN A 63 0.80 -16.96 -4.60
CA ASN A 63 1.80 -15.91 -4.79
C ASN A 63 1.22 -14.51 -4.64
N SER A 64 -0.03 -14.30 -5.06
CA SER A 64 -0.71 -13.00 -4.99
C SER A 64 -2.16 -13.18 -4.53
N ILE A 65 -2.63 -12.27 -3.68
CA ILE A 65 -4.03 -12.21 -3.22
C ILE A 65 -4.84 -11.37 -4.21
N LEU A 66 -6.02 -11.85 -4.59
CA LEU A 66 -7.00 -11.14 -5.40
C LEU A 66 -8.14 -10.59 -4.54
N GLN A 67 -8.61 -11.37 -3.57
CA GLN A 67 -9.71 -11.00 -2.68
C GLN A 67 -9.60 -11.76 -1.35
N PHE A 68 -10.01 -11.13 -0.25
CA PHE A 68 -10.10 -11.75 1.08
C PHE A 68 -11.45 -11.48 1.72
N LYS A 69 -12.08 -12.53 2.25
CA LYS A 69 -13.35 -12.42 2.98
C LYS A 69 -13.35 -13.43 4.12
N ALA A 70 -13.93 -13.06 5.25
CA ALA A 70 -14.39 -14.04 6.21
C ALA A 70 -15.82 -14.46 5.87
N LEU A 71 -16.05 -15.77 5.81
CA LEU A 71 -17.37 -16.34 5.60
C LEU A 71 -18.24 -16.17 6.85
N SER A 72 -19.55 -16.37 6.69
CA SER A 72 -20.53 -16.26 7.77
C SER A 72 -20.29 -17.19 8.97
N ASP A 73 -19.51 -18.27 8.78
CA ASP A 73 -19.11 -19.19 9.85
C ASP A 73 -17.74 -18.86 10.48
N GLY A 74 -17.08 -17.78 10.04
CA GLY A 74 -15.77 -17.33 10.48
C GLY A 74 -14.58 -17.98 9.75
N THR A 75 -14.84 -18.83 8.75
CA THR A 75 -13.78 -19.35 7.88
C THR A 75 -13.14 -18.22 7.08
N LEU A 76 -11.81 -18.15 7.10
CA LEU A 76 -11.06 -17.22 6.26
C LEU A 76 -11.01 -17.76 4.83
N GLU A 77 -11.39 -16.96 3.85
CA GLU A 77 -11.31 -17.28 2.44
C GLU A 77 -10.41 -16.28 1.71
N VAL A 78 -9.42 -16.82 0.98
CA VAL A 78 -8.52 -16.06 0.12
C VAL A 78 -8.70 -16.58 -1.30
N VAL A 79 -9.07 -15.71 -2.22
CA VAL A 79 -8.92 -15.96 -3.65
C VAL A 79 -7.57 -15.41 -4.07
N GLY A 80 -6.72 -16.26 -4.62
CA GLY A 80 -5.36 -15.90 -4.98
C GLY A 80 -4.90 -16.60 -6.25
N GLN A 81 -3.70 -16.27 -6.69
CA GLN A 81 -3.08 -16.88 -7.87
C GLN A 81 -1.63 -17.28 -7.62
N ASP A 82 -1.16 -18.29 -8.35
CA ASP A 82 0.25 -18.67 -8.39
C ASP A 82 1.07 -17.79 -9.37
N ALA A 83 2.37 -18.06 -9.46
CA ALA A 83 3.29 -17.32 -10.33
C ALA A 83 3.01 -17.52 -11.84
N ASP A 84 2.26 -18.55 -12.22
CA ASP A 84 1.84 -18.85 -13.58
C ASP A 84 0.39 -18.36 -13.85
N TYR A 85 -0.18 -17.55 -12.94
CA TYR A 85 -1.54 -17.00 -12.98
C TYR A 85 -2.67 -18.04 -12.88
N SER A 86 -2.39 -19.25 -12.37
CA SER A 86 -3.46 -20.20 -12.04
C SER A 86 -4.18 -19.73 -10.77
N ILE A 87 -5.51 -19.82 -10.76
CA ILE A 87 -6.34 -19.26 -9.69
C ILE A 87 -6.70 -20.34 -8.68
N TYR A 88 -6.68 -19.97 -7.40
CA TYR A 88 -7.02 -20.84 -6.29
C TYR A 88 -7.98 -20.15 -5.33
N VAL A 89 -8.89 -20.94 -4.76
CA VAL A 89 -9.64 -20.57 -3.55
C VAL A 89 -9.02 -21.33 -2.38
N ALA A 90 -8.52 -20.59 -1.38
CA ALA A 90 -7.97 -21.14 -0.16
C ALA A 90 -8.86 -20.82 1.02
N LYS A 91 -9.22 -21.83 1.81
CA LYS A 91 -10.07 -21.69 3.00
C LYS A 91 -9.35 -22.15 4.26
N SER A 92 -9.50 -21.41 5.35
CA SER A 92 -8.96 -21.76 6.67
C SER A 92 -9.99 -21.58 7.76
N SER A 93 -10.33 -22.69 8.44
CA SER A 93 -11.27 -22.70 9.56
C SER A 93 -10.60 -22.56 10.94
N ASP A 94 -9.27 -22.42 10.98
CA ASP A 94 -8.47 -22.31 12.21
C ASP A 94 -7.68 -20.99 12.31
N GLY A 95 -8.11 -19.96 11.56
CA GLY A 95 -7.52 -18.62 11.62
C GLY A 95 -6.18 -18.51 10.88
N GLY A 96 -5.98 -19.31 9.83
CA GLY A 96 -4.77 -19.32 9.00
C GLY A 96 -3.68 -20.29 9.47
N GLY A 97 -4.00 -21.22 10.38
CA GLY A 97 -3.07 -22.27 10.82
C GLY A 97 -2.92 -23.40 9.81
N SER A 98 -4.01 -23.74 9.12
CA SER A 98 -4.05 -24.69 8.00
C SER A 98 -5.02 -24.23 6.93
N TRP A 99 -4.76 -24.63 5.69
CA TRP A 99 -5.50 -24.20 4.52
C TRP A 99 -5.91 -25.39 3.66
N GLU A 100 -7.14 -25.34 3.15
CA GLU A 100 -7.64 -26.20 2.08
C GLU A 100 -7.67 -25.38 0.79
N THR A 101 -6.90 -25.80 -0.22
CA THR A 101 -6.80 -25.11 -1.52
C THR A 101 -7.56 -25.87 -2.61
N THR A 102 -8.32 -25.13 -3.41
CA THR A 102 -9.04 -25.65 -4.57
C THR A 102 -8.62 -24.85 -5.81
N PRO A 103 -7.98 -25.49 -6.82
CA PRO A 103 -7.67 -24.81 -8.07
C PRO A 103 -8.94 -24.58 -8.89
N LEU A 104 -8.99 -23.45 -9.59
CA LEU A 104 -10.04 -23.12 -10.55
C LEU A 104 -9.45 -23.15 -11.97
N GLU A 105 -10.11 -23.90 -12.86
CA GLU A 105 -9.72 -24.01 -14.27
C GLU A 105 -10.57 -23.07 -15.14
N ASP A 106 -9.99 -22.58 -16.24
CA ASP A 106 -10.68 -21.77 -17.26
C ASP A 106 -11.35 -20.49 -16.72
N ILE A 107 -10.78 -19.87 -15.68
CA ILE A 107 -11.23 -18.58 -15.14
C ILE A 107 -10.39 -17.44 -15.73
N SER A 108 -11.07 -16.40 -16.19
CA SER A 108 -10.49 -15.10 -16.53
C SER A 108 -11.16 -14.02 -15.67
N TYR A 109 -10.42 -12.97 -15.33
CA TYR A 109 -10.89 -11.92 -14.44
C TYR A 109 -10.20 -10.58 -14.71
N GLY A 110 -10.96 -9.51 -14.55
CA GLY A 110 -10.51 -8.16 -14.24
C GLY A 110 -10.88 -7.73 -12.81
N ASP A 111 -11.94 -8.30 -12.22
CA ASP A 111 -12.37 -8.05 -10.84
C ASP A 111 -12.88 -9.35 -10.17
N VAL A 112 -12.79 -9.44 -8.84
CA VAL A 112 -13.16 -10.60 -8.04
C VAL A 112 -13.95 -10.18 -6.80
N ALA A 113 -15.14 -10.73 -6.62
CA ALA A 113 -15.96 -10.51 -5.42
C ALA A 113 -16.28 -11.83 -4.71
N VAL A 114 -16.26 -11.83 -3.38
CA VAL A 114 -16.57 -13.00 -2.53
C VAL A 114 -17.76 -12.70 -1.62
N ALA A 115 -18.76 -13.58 -1.64
CA ALA A 115 -19.94 -13.52 -0.78
C ALA A 115 -19.71 -14.22 0.57
N GLU A 116 -20.56 -13.91 1.56
CA GLU A 116 -20.45 -14.48 2.93
C GLU A 116 -20.69 -16.00 3.00
N ASP A 117 -21.22 -16.64 1.94
CA ASP A 117 -21.38 -18.09 1.87
C ASP A 117 -20.25 -18.80 1.11
N GLY A 118 -19.26 -18.05 0.60
CA GLY A 118 -18.14 -18.57 -0.19
C GLY A 118 -18.43 -18.69 -1.68
N THR A 119 -19.52 -18.07 -2.17
CA THR A 119 -19.72 -17.83 -3.60
C THR A 119 -18.72 -16.80 -4.09
N VAL A 120 -18.04 -17.08 -5.21
CA VAL A 120 -17.07 -16.18 -5.83
C VAL A 120 -17.56 -15.74 -7.20
N ALA A 121 -17.51 -14.44 -7.49
CA ALA A 121 -17.76 -13.88 -8.81
C ALA A 121 -16.44 -13.42 -9.42
N PHE A 122 -16.14 -13.92 -10.63
CA PHE A 122 -15.05 -13.46 -11.47
C PHE A 122 -15.66 -12.66 -12.63
N LEU A 123 -15.39 -11.35 -12.65
CA LEU A 123 -15.84 -10.46 -13.70
C LEU A 123 -14.70 -10.29 -14.68
N ASP A 124 -14.88 -10.73 -15.93
CA ASP A 124 -13.86 -10.70 -16.97
C ASP A 124 -13.82 -9.35 -17.70
N TYR A 125 -12.77 -9.13 -18.50
CA TYR A 125 -12.63 -7.93 -19.31
C TYR A 125 -13.82 -7.77 -20.27
N THR A 126 -14.32 -6.53 -20.39
CA THR A 126 -15.42 -6.23 -21.31
C THR A 126 -15.01 -6.50 -22.75
N GLU A 127 -15.85 -7.24 -23.47
CA GLU A 127 -15.74 -7.44 -24.91
C GLU A 127 -17.03 -7.01 -25.62
N ASN A 128 -16.93 -6.07 -26.57
CA ASN A 128 -18.06 -5.54 -27.33
C ASN A 128 -19.23 -5.03 -26.45
N GLY A 129 -18.91 -4.34 -25.34
CA GLY A 129 -19.91 -3.81 -24.39
C GLY A 129 -20.58 -4.85 -23.49
N LEU A 130 -20.06 -6.07 -23.43
CA LEU A 130 -20.51 -7.11 -22.49
C LEU A 130 -19.35 -7.49 -21.56
N CYS A 131 -19.58 -7.43 -20.25
CA CYS A 131 -18.65 -7.96 -19.25
C CYS A 131 -19.07 -9.40 -18.91
N PRO A 132 -18.33 -10.44 -19.33
CA PRO A 132 -18.60 -11.81 -18.93
C PRO A 132 -18.39 -11.98 -17.43
N VAL A 133 -19.26 -12.75 -16.77
CA VAL A 133 -19.13 -13.07 -15.35
C VAL A 133 -19.23 -14.57 -15.17
N THR A 134 -18.27 -15.13 -14.43
CA THR A 134 -18.31 -16.52 -13.97
C THR A 134 -18.57 -16.55 -12.47
N ILE A 135 -19.66 -17.21 -12.07
CA ILE A 135 -19.94 -17.50 -10.67
C ILE A 135 -19.41 -18.90 -10.35
N VAL A 136 -18.71 -19.00 -9.24
CA VAL A 136 -18.33 -20.26 -8.60
C VAL A 136 -19.11 -20.32 -7.29
N ASP A 137 -20.14 -21.15 -7.24
CA ASP A 137 -20.93 -21.37 -6.04
C ASP A 137 -20.10 -22.09 -4.97
N ALA A 138 -20.53 -21.99 -3.71
CA ALA A 138 -19.84 -22.59 -2.56
C ALA A 138 -19.67 -24.12 -2.66
N ASP A 139 -20.48 -24.80 -3.48
CA ASP A 139 -20.37 -26.24 -3.75
C ASP A 139 -19.40 -26.58 -4.91
N GLY A 140 -18.77 -25.57 -5.51
CA GLY A 140 -17.85 -25.66 -6.63
C GLY A 140 -18.52 -25.74 -8.00
N SER A 141 -19.85 -25.68 -8.07
CA SER A 141 -20.54 -25.57 -9.36
C SER A 141 -20.35 -24.19 -9.96
N THR A 142 -20.38 -24.11 -11.28
CA THR A 142 -20.14 -22.88 -12.02
C THR A 142 -21.25 -22.58 -13.02
N HIS A 143 -21.54 -21.30 -13.19
CA HIS A 143 -22.37 -20.79 -14.27
C HIS A 143 -21.88 -19.42 -14.72
N THR A 144 -22.27 -19.03 -15.93
CA THR A 144 -21.84 -17.78 -16.54
C THR A 144 -23.02 -16.96 -17.05
N PHE A 145 -22.85 -15.64 -17.01
CA PHE A 145 -23.73 -14.66 -17.63
C PHE A 145 -22.91 -13.49 -18.15
N SER A 146 -23.56 -12.45 -18.67
CA SER A 146 -22.87 -11.21 -19.03
C SER A 146 -23.65 -10.00 -18.55
N ILE A 147 -22.92 -8.99 -18.08
CA ILE A 147 -23.47 -7.68 -17.72
C ILE A 147 -23.38 -6.77 -18.95
N GLU A 148 -24.49 -6.13 -19.31
CA GLU A 148 -24.51 -5.11 -20.36
C GLU A 148 -23.87 -3.80 -19.85
N MET A 149 -22.74 -3.43 -20.45
CA MET A 149 -22.00 -2.21 -20.13
C MET A 149 -22.63 -0.98 -20.80
N PRO A 150 -22.52 0.22 -20.18
CA PRO A 150 -23.10 1.44 -20.74
C PRO A 150 -22.43 1.93 -22.03
N ALA A 151 -21.19 1.49 -22.30
CA ALA A 151 -20.44 1.76 -23.52
C ALA A 151 -19.55 0.56 -23.90
N GLU A 152 -19.05 0.53 -25.12
CA GLU A 152 -18.24 -0.58 -25.66
C GLU A 152 -16.90 -0.75 -24.93
N ASP A 153 -16.31 0.36 -24.48
CA ASP A 153 -15.04 0.46 -23.77
C ASP A 153 -15.20 0.60 -22.24
N ALA A 154 -16.44 0.61 -21.74
CA ALA A 154 -16.70 0.64 -20.31
C ALA A 154 -16.46 -0.74 -19.68
N PHE A 155 -15.94 -0.77 -18.47
CA PHE A 155 -15.69 -1.99 -17.72
C PHE A 155 -16.05 -1.82 -16.25
N VAL A 156 -16.24 -2.95 -15.56
CA VAL A 156 -16.45 -2.96 -14.11
C VAL A 156 -15.12 -2.67 -13.43
N SER A 157 -15.10 -1.67 -12.57
CA SER A 157 -13.88 -1.28 -11.84
C SER A 157 -13.90 -1.69 -10.37
N VAL A 158 -15.08 -1.92 -9.79
CA VAL A 158 -15.23 -2.46 -8.43
C VAL A 158 -16.48 -3.33 -8.38
N ALA A 159 -16.38 -4.51 -7.79
CA ALA A 159 -17.53 -5.36 -7.49
C ALA A 159 -17.51 -5.87 -6.03
N ALA A 160 -18.69 -5.95 -5.41
CA ALA A 160 -18.83 -6.55 -4.08
C ALA A 160 -20.22 -7.18 -3.90
N PHE A 161 -20.28 -8.28 -3.14
CA PHE A 161 -21.55 -8.91 -2.77
C PHE A 161 -22.16 -8.25 -1.53
N ASP A 162 -23.48 -8.10 -1.56
CA ASP A 162 -24.27 -7.85 -0.35
C ASP A 162 -24.66 -9.17 0.35
N SER A 163 -25.23 -9.07 1.56
CA SER A 163 -25.66 -10.25 2.34
C SER A 163 -26.85 -11.01 1.72
N ASN A 164 -27.52 -10.45 0.71
CA ASN A 164 -28.56 -11.11 -0.07
C ASN A 164 -28.00 -11.82 -1.32
N LYS A 165 -26.68 -11.78 -1.52
CA LYS A 165 -25.97 -12.31 -2.70
C LYS A 165 -26.31 -11.56 -3.99
N GLN A 166 -26.73 -10.30 -3.87
CA GLN A 166 -26.76 -9.39 -4.99
C GLN A 166 -25.34 -8.87 -5.23
N LEU A 167 -24.90 -8.89 -6.49
CA LEU A 167 -23.61 -8.33 -6.87
C LEU A 167 -23.79 -6.83 -7.14
N ILE A 168 -23.14 -5.99 -6.36
CA ILE A 168 -23.07 -4.55 -6.60
C ILE A 168 -21.85 -4.28 -7.47
N VAL A 169 -22.02 -3.49 -8.52
CA VAL A 169 -20.96 -3.18 -9.48
C VAL A 169 -20.89 -1.69 -9.75
N ARG A 170 -19.66 -1.19 -9.90
CA ARG A 170 -19.35 0.16 -10.37
C ARG A 170 -18.63 0.08 -11.70
N ASP A 171 -19.08 0.84 -12.69
CA ASP A 171 -18.43 0.92 -14.01
C ASP A 171 -17.57 2.18 -14.18
N THR A 172 -16.70 2.18 -15.19
CA THR A 172 -15.78 3.28 -15.49
C THR A 172 -16.43 4.58 -15.95
N LEU A 173 -17.73 4.58 -16.27
CA LEU A 173 -18.50 5.79 -16.57
C LEU A 173 -19.24 6.35 -15.34
N GLY A 174 -18.98 5.80 -14.15
CA GLY A 174 -19.51 6.27 -12.88
C GLY A 174 -20.83 5.64 -12.47
N GLY A 175 -21.36 4.67 -13.22
CA GLY A 175 -22.59 3.97 -12.85
C GLY A 175 -22.37 3.05 -11.66
N LEU A 176 -23.30 3.06 -10.69
CA LEU A 176 -23.38 2.12 -9.56
C LEU A 176 -24.75 1.43 -9.54
N TYR A 177 -24.77 0.10 -9.61
CA TYR A 177 -26.01 -0.69 -9.67
C TYR A 177 -25.82 -2.12 -9.15
N GLY A 178 -26.92 -2.75 -8.78
CA GLY A 178 -26.93 -4.18 -8.45
C GLY A 178 -27.25 -5.05 -9.65
N ILE A 179 -26.77 -6.28 -9.62
CA ILE A 179 -26.87 -7.31 -10.66
C ILE A 179 -27.46 -8.58 -10.07
N ASP A 180 -28.42 -9.16 -10.78
CA ASP A 180 -28.91 -10.51 -10.52
C ASP A 180 -27.92 -11.54 -11.10
N CYS A 181 -27.31 -12.35 -10.24
CA CYS A 181 -26.30 -13.33 -10.66
C CYS A 181 -26.88 -14.54 -11.41
N THR A 182 -28.20 -14.62 -11.63
CA THR A 182 -28.82 -15.68 -12.43
C THR A 182 -28.80 -15.37 -13.93
N ASP A 183 -28.94 -14.10 -14.31
CA ASP A 183 -29.07 -13.69 -15.71
C ASP A 183 -28.32 -12.41 -16.10
N GLY A 184 -27.68 -11.73 -15.15
CA GLY A 184 -26.93 -10.49 -15.39
C GLY A 184 -27.80 -9.23 -15.46
N SER A 185 -29.09 -9.31 -15.17
CA SER A 185 -29.99 -8.16 -15.23
C SER A 185 -29.77 -7.17 -14.07
N LYS A 186 -29.96 -5.87 -14.35
CA LYS A 186 -29.87 -4.82 -13.34
C LYS A 186 -31.06 -4.89 -12.39
N THR A 187 -30.79 -4.91 -11.08
CA THR A 187 -31.80 -5.09 -10.02
C THR A 187 -32.12 -3.80 -9.28
N VAL A 188 -31.11 -2.96 -9.06
CA VAL A 188 -31.21 -1.68 -8.34
C VAL A 188 -30.27 -0.66 -8.97
N THR A 189 -30.62 0.62 -8.88
CA THR A 189 -29.74 1.73 -9.24
C THR A 189 -29.70 2.71 -8.08
N PHE A 190 -28.53 3.26 -7.81
CA PHE A 190 -28.31 4.13 -6.67
C PHE A 190 -28.66 5.57 -7.05
N GLU A 191 -29.46 6.25 -6.23
CA GLU A 191 -29.85 7.65 -6.45
C GLU A 191 -28.70 8.60 -6.06
N ILE A 192 -27.65 8.64 -6.88
CA ILE A 192 -26.45 9.48 -6.68
C ILE A 192 -26.44 10.61 -7.73
N ASP A 193 -25.97 11.79 -7.35
CA ASP A 193 -25.81 12.93 -8.28
C ASP A 193 -24.81 12.56 -9.39
N GLU A 194 -25.18 12.80 -10.65
CA GLU A 194 -24.42 12.42 -11.85
C GLU A 194 -23.01 13.00 -11.88
N ASP A 195 -22.79 14.15 -11.22
CA ASP A 195 -21.48 14.80 -11.15
C ASP A 195 -20.59 14.26 -10.00
N THR A 196 -21.08 13.29 -9.22
CA THR A 196 -20.32 12.70 -8.10
C THR A 196 -19.26 11.76 -8.63
N TYR A 197 -17.99 12.08 -8.39
CA TYR A 197 -16.90 11.16 -8.65
C TYR A 197 -16.87 10.06 -7.59
N ILE A 198 -17.09 8.81 -8.03
CA ILE A 198 -17.02 7.60 -7.20
C ILE A 198 -15.76 6.83 -7.59
N PRO A 199 -14.65 6.94 -6.82
CA PRO A 199 -13.47 6.12 -7.01
C PRO A 199 -13.74 4.64 -6.72
N TYR A 200 -14.36 4.32 -5.58
CA TYR A 200 -14.64 2.95 -5.15
C TYR A 200 -15.76 2.88 -4.09
N PHE A 201 -16.17 1.65 -3.76
CA PHE A 201 -17.11 1.35 -2.69
C PHE A 201 -16.77 0.00 -2.04
N ASP A 202 -17.35 -0.27 -0.88
CA ASP A 202 -17.36 -1.60 -0.24
C ASP A 202 -18.75 -1.88 0.36
N VAL A 203 -19.07 -3.15 0.63
CA VAL A 203 -20.39 -3.57 1.10
C VAL A 203 -20.29 -4.38 2.40
N VAL A 204 -21.03 -3.94 3.42
CA VAL A 204 -21.19 -4.64 4.70
C VAL A 204 -22.67 -4.91 4.94
N GLY A 205 -23.06 -6.18 4.95
CA GLY A 205 -24.49 -6.55 5.00
C GLY A 205 -25.23 -6.03 3.77
N THR A 206 -26.21 -5.15 3.97
CA THR A 206 -26.91 -4.43 2.89
C THR A 206 -26.52 -2.96 2.80
N ASN A 207 -25.48 -2.52 3.51
CA ASN A 207 -24.98 -1.16 3.47
C ASN A 207 -23.80 -1.07 2.49
N CYS A 208 -23.94 -0.22 1.47
CA CYS A 208 -22.90 0.13 0.52
C CYS A 208 -22.24 1.44 0.96
N TYR A 209 -20.98 1.36 1.37
CA TYR A 209 -20.14 2.49 1.77
C TYR A 209 -19.39 2.98 0.54
N ILE A 210 -19.72 4.19 0.08
CA ILE A 210 -19.18 4.77 -1.15
C ILE A 210 -18.29 5.93 -0.74
N VAL A 211 -16.99 5.82 -1.03
CA VAL A 211 -16.04 6.90 -0.78
C VAL A 211 -16.05 7.81 -2.01
N THR A 212 -16.28 9.12 -1.80
CA THR A 212 -16.15 10.16 -2.85
C THR A 212 -14.98 11.08 -2.53
N SER A 213 -14.75 12.10 -3.36
CA SER A 213 -13.73 13.12 -3.12
C SER A 213 -13.97 13.99 -1.88
N ASP A 214 -15.20 14.03 -1.34
CA ASP A 214 -15.58 14.95 -0.27
C ASP A 214 -16.43 14.33 0.85
N LYS A 215 -17.00 13.14 0.64
CA LYS A 215 -17.84 12.46 1.63
C LYS A 215 -17.80 10.94 1.51
N VAL A 216 -18.12 10.28 2.62
CA VAL A 216 -18.47 8.85 2.61
C VAL A 216 -19.99 8.75 2.67
N LEU A 217 -20.57 8.19 1.61
CA LEU A 217 -22.02 7.96 1.49
C LEU A 217 -22.35 6.54 1.96
N CYS A 218 -23.54 6.35 2.54
CA CYS A 218 -24.07 5.03 2.88
C CYS A 218 -25.41 4.80 2.22
N TYR A 219 -25.49 3.80 1.34
CA TYR A 219 -26.70 3.44 0.62
C TYR A 219 -27.15 2.02 0.95
N ASP A 220 -28.47 1.81 1.06
CA ASP A 220 -29.03 0.47 1.18
C ASP A 220 -29.06 -0.21 -0.20
N THR A 221 -28.42 -1.36 -0.32
CA THR A 221 -28.29 -2.12 -1.58
C THR A 221 -29.63 -2.64 -2.09
N THR A 222 -30.63 -2.82 -1.21
CA THR A 222 -31.94 -3.33 -1.63
C THR A 222 -32.81 -2.25 -2.26
N THR A 223 -32.71 -1.01 -1.78
CA THR A 223 -33.57 0.11 -2.17
C THR A 223 -32.87 1.15 -3.05
N GLY A 224 -31.54 1.17 -3.08
CA GLY A 224 -30.75 2.14 -3.83
C GLY A 224 -30.79 3.56 -3.24
N LYS A 225 -31.12 3.68 -1.95
CA LYS A 225 -31.33 4.96 -1.27
C LYS A 225 -30.29 5.22 -0.20
N GLU A 226 -29.92 6.49 -0.08
CA GLU A 226 -29.07 6.97 1.00
C GLU A 226 -29.75 6.76 2.37
N THR A 227 -28.95 6.43 3.37
CA THR A 227 -29.40 6.03 4.71
C THR A 227 -28.98 7.05 5.77
N ASP A 228 -27.76 6.92 6.30
CA ASP A 228 -27.21 7.73 7.37
C ASP A 228 -26.14 8.71 6.88
N GLU A 229 -26.08 9.89 7.49
CA GLU A 229 -24.99 10.85 7.28
C GLU A 229 -23.77 10.43 8.12
N LEU A 230 -22.63 10.24 7.47
CA LEU A 230 -21.42 9.67 8.08
C LEU A 230 -20.35 10.76 8.33
N THR A 231 -20.68 11.80 9.10
CA THR A 231 -19.82 12.98 9.27
C THR A 231 -18.42 12.64 9.81
N ALA A 232 -18.33 11.89 10.91
CA ALA A 232 -17.04 11.57 11.51
C ALA A 232 -16.18 10.64 10.63
N LEU A 233 -16.81 9.71 9.93
CA LEU A 233 -16.12 8.83 8.97
C LEU A 233 -15.64 9.61 7.74
N THR A 234 -16.45 10.57 7.26
CA THR A 234 -16.08 11.50 6.19
C THR A 234 -14.86 12.33 6.57
N GLU A 235 -14.83 12.92 7.76
CA GLU A 235 -13.67 13.69 8.24
C GLU A 235 -12.40 12.82 8.33
N GLN A 236 -12.54 11.55 8.73
CA GLN A 236 -11.44 10.61 8.85
C GLN A 236 -10.84 10.21 7.49
N ILE A 237 -11.69 9.86 6.51
CA ILE A 237 -11.26 9.31 5.22
C ILE A 237 -10.98 10.41 4.20
N CYS A 238 -11.91 11.36 4.02
CA CYS A 238 -11.85 12.36 2.95
C CYS A 238 -10.89 13.53 3.26
N SER A 239 -10.21 13.52 4.41
CA SER A 239 -9.14 14.49 4.70
C SER A 239 -7.80 14.12 4.07
N ASP A 240 -7.74 13.01 3.33
CA ASP A 240 -6.53 12.46 2.76
C ASP A 240 -6.72 12.04 1.30
N ASP A 241 -6.03 12.73 0.41
CA ASP A 241 -6.08 12.52 -1.03
C ASP A 241 -5.66 11.09 -1.43
N ASN A 242 -4.76 10.44 -0.66
CA ASN A 242 -4.35 9.06 -0.91
C ASN A 242 -5.48 8.05 -0.70
N LEU A 243 -6.47 8.39 0.11
CA LEU A 243 -7.62 7.52 0.37
C LEU A 243 -8.77 7.74 -0.61
N VAL A 244 -8.85 8.90 -1.29
CA VAL A 244 -10.02 9.26 -2.11
C VAL A 244 -9.75 9.39 -3.62
N TYR A 245 -8.50 9.58 -4.06
CA TYR A 245 -8.19 9.73 -5.49
C TYR A 245 -7.45 8.52 -6.10
N ARG A 246 -7.22 7.46 -5.33
CA ARG A 246 -6.57 6.25 -5.83
C ARG A 246 -7.60 5.30 -6.43
N ASN A 247 -7.44 5.05 -7.73
CA ASN A 247 -8.06 3.93 -8.42
C ASN A 247 -6.99 2.84 -8.57
N THR A 248 -7.32 1.61 -8.19
CA THR A 248 -6.37 0.50 -8.05
C THR A 248 -6.85 -0.68 -8.86
N ASP A 249 -5.94 -1.36 -9.56
CA ASP A 249 -6.31 -2.51 -10.41
C ASP A 249 -6.85 -3.69 -9.59
N THR A 250 -6.43 -3.81 -8.33
CA THR A 250 -6.94 -4.77 -7.35
C THR A 250 -6.98 -4.14 -5.96
N GLY A 251 -7.87 -4.64 -5.09
CA GLY A 251 -8.04 -4.13 -3.73
C GLY A 251 -8.56 -2.68 -3.68
N LEU A 252 -8.68 -2.14 -2.46
CA LEU A 252 -9.24 -0.82 -2.18
C LEU A 252 -8.31 0.00 -1.27
N PRO A 253 -8.26 1.34 -1.36
CA PRO A 253 -7.56 2.17 -0.38
C PRO A 253 -8.14 2.06 1.05
N VAL A 254 -9.44 1.79 1.15
CA VAL A 254 -10.15 1.55 2.41
C VAL A 254 -11.09 0.36 2.22
N THR A 255 -11.07 -0.60 3.15
CA THR A 255 -12.03 -1.73 3.19
C THR A 255 -12.81 -1.73 4.49
N PHE A 256 -14.05 -2.21 4.43
CA PHE A 256 -15.02 -2.18 5.52
C PHE A 256 -15.49 -3.59 5.87
N ALA A 257 -15.74 -3.82 7.15
CA ALA A 257 -16.37 -5.05 7.62
C ALA A 257 -17.30 -4.81 8.80
N LYS A 258 -18.13 -5.81 9.07
CA LYS A 258 -18.99 -5.82 10.25
C LYS A 258 -18.14 -5.86 11.51
N ALA A 259 -18.48 -5.05 12.50
CA ALA A 259 -17.92 -5.14 13.86
C ALA A 259 -18.83 -5.98 14.76
N GLU A 260 -18.85 -5.73 16.07
CA GLU A 260 -19.53 -6.58 17.05
C GLU A 260 -21.07 -6.49 16.99
N ASN A 261 -21.63 -5.35 16.55
CA ASN A 261 -23.07 -5.12 16.43
C ASN A 261 -23.48 -4.74 14.99
N ASP A 262 -24.78 -4.84 14.69
CA ASP A 262 -25.33 -4.52 13.36
C ASP A 262 -25.23 -3.02 12.98
N ASN A 263 -24.97 -2.14 13.95
CA ASN A 263 -24.80 -0.69 13.73
C ASN A 263 -23.34 -0.22 13.89
N SER A 264 -22.39 -1.15 13.81
CA SER A 264 -20.97 -0.88 13.98
C SER A 264 -20.19 -1.58 12.88
N ILE A 265 -19.21 -0.85 12.36
CA ILE A 265 -18.26 -1.34 11.36
C ILE A 265 -16.85 -1.19 11.89
N ILE A 266 -15.96 -2.01 11.35
CA ILE A 266 -14.55 -1.68 11.31
C ILE A 266 -14.14 -1.36 9.89
N PHE A 267 -13.07 -0.58 9.76
CA PHE A 267 -12.42 -0.37 8.47
C PHE A 267 -10.91 -0.31 8.65
N ALA A 268 -10.21 -0.67 7.59
CA ALA A 268 -8.76 -0.62 7.53
C ALA A 268 -8.31 0.30 6.40
N ASP A 269 -7.35 1.16 6.70
CA ASP A 269 -6.60 1.97 5.75
C ASP A 269 -5.11 1.98 6.15
N TYR A 270 -4.27 2.73 5.43
CA TYR A 270 -2.83 2.74 5.72
C TYR A 270 -2.46 3.40 7.06
N LYS A 271 -3.37 4.20 7.63
CA LYS A 271 -3.21 4.85 8.93
C LYS A 271 -3.60 3.93 10.08
N GLY A 272 -4.34 2.85 9.84
CA GLY A 272 -4.66 1.90 10.89
C GLY A 272 -5.92 1.05 10.67
N ILE A 273 -6.36 0.43 11.76
CA ILE A 273 -7.65 -0.25 11.85
C ILE A 273 -8.52 0.54 12.82
N PHE A 274 -9.73 0.85 12.39
CA PHE A 274 -10.63 1.75 13.09
C PHE A 274 -11.97 1.07 13.34
N HIS A 275 -12.61 1.46 14.43
CA HIS A 275 -13.99 1.13 14.74
C HIS A 275 -14.87 2.37 14.59
N TYR A 276 -16.06 2.17 14.03
CA TYR A 276 -17.05 3.23 13.89
C TYR A 276 -18.46 2.71 14.11
N THR A 277 -19.18 3.37 15.02
CA THR A 277 -20.63 3.19 15.16
C THR A 277 -21.34 4.10 14.17
N THR A 278 -22.16 3.56 13.28
CA THR A 278 -22.90 4.31 12.26
C THR A 278 -23.72 5.44 12.89
N GLY A 279 -23.56 6.67 12.36
CA GLY A 279 -24.17 7.90 12.89
C GLY A 279 -23.49 8.45 14.15
N GLY A 280 -22.41 7.82 14.61
CA GLY A 280 -21.59 8.26 15.72
C GLY A 280 -20.74 9.50 15.39
N ALA A 281 -20.32 10.21 16.43
CA ALA A 281 -19.52 11.44 16.31
C ALA A 281 -18.00 11.21 16.40
N VAL A 282 -17.56 9.96 16.60
CA VAL A 282 -16.15 9.61 16.84
C VAL A 282 -15.83 8.34 16.05
N VAL A 283 -14.67 8.34 15.41
CA VAL A 283 -13.99 7.15 14.92
C VAL A 283 -12.94 6.74 15.96
N GLU A 284 -12.94 5.48 16.36
CA GLU A 284 -12.02 4.95 17.37
C GLU A 284 -10.88 4.21 16.67
N GLU A 285 -9.62 4.62 16.92
CA GLU A 285 -8.44 3.91 16.44
C GLU A 285 -8.20 2.66 17.30
N LEU A 286 -8.31 1.46 16.70
CA LEU A 286 -8.02 0.19 17.36
C LEU A 286 -6.54 -0.16 17.23
N VAL A 287 -5.99 0.02 16.03
CA VAL A 287 -4.60 -0.29 15.69
C VAL A 287 -4.00 0.90 14.95
N GLN A 288 -2.91 1.44 15.49
CA GLN A 288 -2.17 2.54 14.85
C GLN A 288 -1.32 1.99 13.69
N GLY A 289 -1.67 2.36 12.46
CA GLY A 289 -1.08 1.85 11.23
C GLY A 289 0.42 2.13 11.13
N GLY A 290 0.88 3.27 11.64
CA GLY A 290 2.29 3.67 11.64
C GLY A 290 3.28 2.68 12.27
N GLN A 291 2.80 1.70 13.06
CA GLN A 291 3.61 0.65 13.69
C GLN A 291 3.31 -0.76 13.14
N THR A 292 2.70 -0.84 11.97
CA THR A 292 2.23 -2.09 11.35
C THR A 292 2.68 -2.17 9.91
N ALA A 293 2.51 -3.33 9.29
CA ALA A 293 2.68 -3.51 7.85
C ALA A 293 1.71 -2.65 7.02
N LEU A 294 0.68 -2.05 7.62
CA LEU A 294 -0.24 -1.15 6.92
C LEU A 294 0.41 0.20 6.55
N SER A 295 1.54 0.60 7.18
CA SER A 295 2.12 1.95 7.08
C SER A 295 2.76 2.29 5.72
N ASN A 296 1.94 2.42 4.68
CA ASN A 296 2.32 2.99 3.38
C ASN A 296 1.09 3.66 2.76
N SER A 297 1.15 4.96 2.45
CA SER A 297 0.03 5.66 1.77
C SER A 297 -0.31 5.06 0.40
N GLY A 298 0.64 4.33 -0.19
CA GLY A 298 0.50 3.49 -1.37
C GLY A 298 -0.18 2.12 -1.14
N ALA A 299 -0.52 1.75 0.09
CA ALA A 299 -1.14 0.47 0.39
C ALA A 299 -2.54 0.32 -0.21
N ILE A 300 -2.90 -0.92 -0.53
CA ILE A 300 -4.22 -1.37 -0.96
C ILE A 300 -4.65 -2.56 -0.11
N PHE A 301 -5.95 -2.73 0.05
CA PHE A 301 -6.54 -3.71 0.95
C PHE A 301 -7.47 -4.64 0.20
N TYR A 302 -7.32 -5.94 0.42
CA TYR A 302 -8.16 -6.99 -0.14
C TYR A 302 -9.28 -7.40 0.81
N GLY A 303 -9.35 -6.81 2.00
CA GLY A 303 -10.42 -7.09 2.96
C GLY A 303 -9.95 -6.95 4.41
N VAL A 304 -10.91 -6.70 5.30
CA VAL A 304 -10.72 -6.68 6.75
C VAL A 304 -11.75 -7.58 7.42
N TYR A 305 -11.40 -8.15 8.58
CA TYR A 305 -12.30 -8.99 9.35
C TYR A 305 -12.09 -8.82 10.85
N MET A 306 -13.18 -8.65 11.61
CA MET A 306 -13.20 -8.75 13.06
C MET A 306 -13.71 -10.15 13.45
N GLN A 307 -12.81 -11.02 13.91
CA GLN A 307 -13.23 -12.31 14.45
C GLN A 307 -13.89 -12.13 15.82
N ASP A 308 -13.30 -11.29 16.66
CA ASP A 308 -13.86 -10.79 17.91
C ASP A 308 -13.16 -9.47 18.30
N GLU A 309 -13.57 -8.86 19.42
CA GLU A 309 -13.00 -7.60 19.93
C GLU A 309 -11.48 -7.66 20.19
N THR A 310 -10.88 -8.85 20.21
CA THR A 310 -9.46 -9.08 20.50
C THR A 310 -8.67 -9.69 19.35
N HIS A 311 -9.30 -10.08 18.23
CA HIS A 311 -8.64 -10.71 17.08
C HIS A 311 -9.20 -10.17 15.76
N LEU A 312 -8.32 -9.56 14.96
CA LEU A 312 -8.64 -8.96 13.68
C LEU A 312 -7.74 -9.52 12.58
N PHE A 313 -8.19 -9.44 11.33
CA PHE A 313 -7.41 -9.79 10.15
C PHE A 313 -7.50 -8.69 9.10
N VAL A 314 -6.39 -8.40 8.43
CA VAL A 314 -6.34 -7.50 7.28
C VAL A 314 -5.52 -8.16 6.19
N ALA A 315 -6.09 -8.29 5.00
CA ALA A 315 -5.36 -8.63 3.80
C ALA A 315 -5.05 -7.36 3.02
N GLY A 316 -3.82 -7.20 2.56
CA GLY A 316 -3.44 -6.03 1.77
C GLY A 316 -2.06 -6.15 1.16
N ASN A 317 -1.75 -5.22 0.28
CA ASN A 317 -0.44 -5.04 -0.32
C ASN A 317 0.02 -3.60 -0.06
N ASN A 318 1.16 -3.47 0.58
CA ASN A 318 1.76 -2.19 0.97
C ASN A 318 2.91 -1.77 0.03
N GLY A 319 2.84 -2.13 -1.26
CA GLY A 319 3.85 -1.80 -2.28
C GLY A 319 4.91 -2.88 -2.49
N MET A 320 4.72 -4.07 -1.93
CA MET A 320 5.77 -5.09 -1.80
C MET A 320 5.25 -6.48 -2.18
N GLU A 321 4.36 -7.01 -1.35
CA GLU A 321 3.76 -8.33 -1.47
C GLU A 321 2.36 -8.25 -0.87
N GLY A 322 1.38 -8.90 -1.51
CA GLY A 322 0.08 -9.11 -0.91
C GLY A 322 0.19 -10.11 0.24
N ALA A 323 -0.24 -9.72 1.44
CA ALA A 323 -0.16 -10.57 2.63
C ALA A 323 -1.42 -10.47 3.48
N LEU A 324 -1.66 -11.52 4.27
CA LEU A 324 -2.66 -11.54 5.33
C LEU A 324 -1.98 -11.33 6.68
N TYR A 325 -2.44 -10.34 7.43
CA TYR A 325 -1.95 -10.04 8.78
C TYR A 325 -3.05 -10.28 9.79
N SER A 326 -2.68 -10.86 10.92
CA SER A 326 -3.53 -10.99 12.11
C SER A 326 -3.11 -9.98 13.17
N TYR A 327 -4.07 -9.45 13.91
CA TYR A 327 -3.85 -8.51 15.01
C TYR A 327 -4.52 -9.07 16.25
N THR A 328 -3.71 -9.43 17.24
CA THR A 328 -4.20 -10.03 18.49
C THR A 328 -3.95 -9.08 19.66
N TYR A 329 -4.99 -8.77 20.44
CA TYR A 329 -4.86 -7.91 21.61
C TYR A 329 -4.10 -8.63 22.73
N ASP A 330 -2.94 -8.10 23.09
CA ASP A 330 -2.16 -8.54 24.25
C ASP A 330 -2.37 -7.54 25.38
N ALA A 331 -2.98 -7.98 26.49
CA ALA A 331 -3.24 -7.14 27.67
C ALA A 331 -1.99 -6.85 28.52
N ASP A 332 -0.94 -7.65 28.38
CA ASP A 332 0.32 -7.52 29.11
C ASP A 332 1.36 -6.68 28.33
N ALA A 333 1.15 -6.50 27.01
CA ALA A 333 1.96 -5.62 26.20
C ALA A 333 1.93 -4.18 26.73
N SER A 334 3.10 -3.53 26.73
CA SER A 334 3.19 -2.12 27.11
C SER A 334 2.54 -1.26 26.03
N ALA A 335 1.54 -0.46 26.40
CA ALA A 335 1.01 0.56 25.49
C ALA A 335 2.05 1.67 25.22
N ASN A 336 3.03 1.83 26.12
CA ASN A 336 4.13 2.78 25.95
C ASN A 336 5.38 2.03 25.49
N LEU A 337 5.74 2.21 24.23
CA LEU A 337 7.03 1.80 23.70
C LEU A 337 8.09 2.76 24.25
N ASN A 338 8.91 2.29 25.20
CA ASN A 338 9.91 3.13 25.87
C ASN A 338 11.26 3.18 25.13
N GLN A 339 11.39 2.38 24.08
CA GLN A 339 12.56 2.36 23.20
C GLN A 339 12.10 2.86 21.83
N GLU A 340 12.81 3.85 21.31
CA GLU A 340 12.56 4.44 20.00
C GLU A 340 13.79 4.23 19.11
N LEU A 341 13.55 3.91 17.85
CA LEU A 341 14.55 3.85 16.79
C LEU A 341 14.15 4.84 15.70
N ASN A 342 14.93 5.91 15.54
CA ASN A 342 14.68 6.94 14.55
C ASN A 342 15.51 6.67 13.30
N ILE A 343 14.83 6.45 12.18
CA ILE A 343 15.43 6.17 10.88
C ILE A 343 15.07 7.34 9.97
N TYR A 344 16.06 7.87 9.26
CA TYR A 344 15.84 8.88 8.24
C TYR A 344 16.33 8.39 6.88
N ALA A 345 15.49 8.55 5.88
CA ALA A 345 15.85 8.39 4.48
C ALA A 345 15.49 9.65 3.71
N LEU A 346 16.29 9.98 2.69
CA LEU A 346 15.99 11.13 1.85
C LEU A 346 14.74 10.88 0.98
N GLN A 347 14.61 9.67 0.45
CA GLN A 347 13.50 9.23 -0.39
C GLN A 347 12.90 7.95 0.18
N ASP A 348 11.62 7.71 -0.12
CA ASP A 348 10.97 6.46 0.25
C ASP A 348 11.47 5.29 -0.61
N SER A 349 11.37 4.09 -0.08
CA SER A 349 11.73 2.87 -0.81
C SER A 349 10.97 1.67 -0.24
N ASP A 350 10.37 0.88 -1.13
CA ASP A 350 9.68 -0.36 -0.75
C ASP A 350 10.60 -1.29 0.04
N THR A 351 11.88 -1.41 -0.33
CA THR A 351 12.85 -2.24 0.40
C THR A 351 13.11 -1.73 1.82
N LEU A 352 13.16 -0.40 2.00
CA LEU A 352 13.30 0.19 3.33
C LEU A 352 12.04 -0.08 4.19
N ARG A 353 10.86 0.10 3.60
CA ARG A 353 9.57 -0.21 4.24
C ARG A 353 9.49 -1.68 4.64
N GLN A 354 9.90 -2.62 3.78
CA GLN A 354 10.03 -4.05 4.10
C GLN A 354 10.89 -4.28 5.33
N THR A 355 12.09 -3.69 5.31
CA THR A 355 13.09 -3.87 6.37
C THR A 355 12.55 -3.36 7.71
N VAL A 356 11.90 -2.19 7.71
CA VAL A 356 11.26 -1.61 8.90
C VAL A 356 10.13 -2.49 9.40
N ASN A 357 9.29 -3.04 8.52
CA ASN A 357 8.18 -3.91 8.90
C ASN A 357 8.67 -5.24 9.51
N ILE A 358 9.67 -5.88 8.91
CA ILE A 358 10.30 -7.09 9.46
C ILE A 358 10.88 -6.79 10.84
N PHE A 359 11.58 -5.66 11.00
CA PHE A 359 12.15 -5.27 12.28
C PHE A 359 11.07 -5.05 13.36
N ARG A 360 9.95 -4.39 13.02
CA ARG A 360 8.82 -4.20 13.95
C ARG A 360 8.20 -5.52 14.40
N GLN A 361 8.10 -6.50 13.50
CA GLN A 361 7.55 -7.83 13.81
C GLN A 361 8.48 -8.63 14.73
N GLU A 362 9.79 -8.52 14.54
CA GLU A 362 10.78 -9.19 15.40
C GLU A 362 10.95 -8.49 16.76
N TYR A 363 10.85 -7.16 16.79
CA TYR A 363 11.09 -6.33 17.97
C TYR A 363 9.89 -5.45 18.30
N ALA A 364 8.76 -6.09 18.64
CA ALA A 364 7.49 -5.40 18.89
C ALA A 364 7.57 -4.35 20.00
N ASP A 365 8.55 -4.42 20.90
CA ASP A 365 8.80 -3.51 22.03
C ASP A 365 9.66 -2.27 21.70
N ILE A 366 10.07 -2.11 20.43
CA ILE A 366 10.75 -0.92 19.91
C ILE A 366 9.81 -0.12 18.99
N TYR A 367 9.61 1.16 19.28
CA TYR A 367 8.92 2.09 18.38
C TYR A 367 9.85 2.49 17.25
N VAL A 368 9.50 2.17 16.01
CA VAL A 368 10.30 2.55 14.85
C VAL A 368 9.68 3.74 14.16
N ASN A 369 10.38 4.87 14.22
CA ASN A 369 10.04 6.10 13.52
C ASN A 369 10.84 6.17 12.20
N LEU A 370 10.15 6.10 11.06
CA LEU A 370 10.75 6.27 9.75
C LEU A 370 10.36 7.65 9.20
N GLU A 371 11.34 8.52 9.04
CA GLU A 371 11.19 9.84 8.43
C GLU A 371 11.70 9.81 7.00
N ILE A 372 10.85 10.26 6.07
CA ILE A 372 11.19 10.44 4.66
C ILE A 372 11.32 11.95 4.39
N GLY A 373 12.53 12.39 4.06
CA GLY A 373 12.84 13.81 3.89
C GLY A 373 12.18 14.46 2.66
N MET A 374 11.95 13.69 1.60
CA MET A 374 11.31 14.12 0.36
C MET A 374 10.24 13.12 -0.04
N THR A 375 8.99 13.58 -0.12
CA THR A 375 7.88 12.82 -0.68
C THR A 375 7.32 13.60 -1.86
N ASP A 376 6.72 12.90 -2.83
CA ASP A 376 6.17 13.55 -4.03
C ASP A 376 5.10 14.61 -3.68
N ASP A 377 4.43 14.44 -2.55
CA ASP A 377 3.33 15.30 -2.08
C ASP A 377 3.79 16.52 -1.26
N ASN A 378 5.00 16.51 -0.70
CA ASN A 378 5.41 17.53 0.27
C ASN A 378 6.07 18.78 -0.37
N GLY A 379 6.43 18.71 -1.65
CA GLY A 379 7.09 19.79 -2.38
C GLY A 379 8.45 20.21 -1.81
N VAL A 380 9.05 19.39 -0.94
CA VAL A 380 10.32 19.68 -0.27
C VAL A 380 11.47 19.45 -1.25
N THR A 381 12.36 20.44 -1.35
CA THR A 381 13.55 20.32 -2.20
C THR A 381 14.65 19.53 -1.50
N LEU A 382 15.55 18.93 -2.28
CA LEU A 382 16.76 18.26 -1.77
C LEU A 382 17.55 19.13 -0.79
N GLU A 383 17.72 20.41 -1.13
CA GLU A 383 18.48 21.36 -0.30
C GLU A 383 17.79 21.61 1.04
N ASP A 384 16.46 21.78 1.04
CA ASP A 384 15.67 22.01 2.25
C ASP A 384 15.66 20.79 3.17
N ALA A 385 15.48 19.59 2.61
CA ALA A 385 15.53 18.32 3.35
C ALA A 385 16.89 18.13 4.03
N LEU A 386 18.00 18.25 3.28
CA LEU A 386 19.36 18.09 3.81
C LEU A 386 19.72 19.15 4.85
N LYS A 387 19.23 20.38 4.70
CA LYS A 387 19.45 21.47 5.65
C LYS A 387 18.68 21.24 6.96
N THR A 388 17.46 20.74 6.87
CA THR A 388 16.64 20.37 8.05
C THR A 388 17.33 19.27 8.84
N LEU A 389 17.66 18.15 8.18
CA LEU A 389 18.41 17.04 8.78
C LEU A 389 19.72 17.52 9.43
N SER A 390 20.49 18.35 8.73
CA SER A 390 21.75 18.89 9.28
C SER A 390 21.54 19.73 10.53
N THR A 391 20.43 20.46 10.61
CA THR A 391 20.07 21.28 11.78
C THR A 391 19.72 20.38 12.97
N ASP A 392 18.97 19.30 12.73
CA ASP A 392 18.58 18.35 13.79
C ASP A 392 19.78 17.57 14.33
N ILE A 393 20.66 17.10 13.45
CA ILE A 393 21.94 16.47 13.85
C ILE A 393 22.76 17.42 14.73
N LEU A 394 22.91 18.69 14.34
CA LEU A 394 23.65 19.69 15.12
C LEU A 394 22.98 20.06 16.43
N ALA A 395 21.65 19.97 16.51
CA ALA A 395 20.87 20.20 17.72
C ALA A 395 20.91 19.01 18.70
N GLY A 396 21.43 17.85 18.26
CA GLY A 396 21.45 16.61 19.04
C GLY A 396 20.16 15.80 18.94
N ASN A 397 19.29 16.11 17.97
CA ASN A 397 18.05 15.41 17.66
C ASN A 397 18.16 14.63 16.33
N GLY A 398 19.38 14.26 15.92
CA GLY A 398 19.58 13.49 14.71
C GLY A 398 19.01 12.08 14.81
N PRO A 399 18.73 11.42 13.68
CA PRO A 399 18.27 10.03 13.64
C PRO A 399 19.35 9.07 14.12
N ASP A 400 18.93 7.89 14.55
CA ASP A 400 19.80 6.78 14.95
C ASP A 400 20.40 6.06 13.73
N VAL A 401 19.62 5.94 12.64
CA VAL A 401 20.03 5.30 11.39
C VAL A 401 19.76 6.23 10.21
N LEU A 402 20.76 6.36 9.32
CA LEU A 402 20.66 7.12 8.08
C LEU A 402 20.70 6.18 6.88
N ILE A 403 19.69 6.25 6.01
CA ILE A 403 19.73 5.68 4.67
C ILE A 403 20.36 6.73 3.75
N LEU A 404 21.61 6.49 3.37
CA LEU A 404 22.51 7.53 2.84
C LEU A 404 22.35 7.83 1.34
N ASP A 405 21.36 7.23 0.68
CA ASP A 405 21.09 7.48 -0.75
C ASP A 405 20.79 8.96 -1.00
N GLY A 406 21.53 9.57 -1.93
CA GLY A 406 21.44 11.00 -2.24
C GLY A 406 22.09 11.94 -1.20
N MET A 407 22.74 11.41 -0.16
CA MET A 407 23.38 12.21 0.90
C MET A 407 24.90 12.38 0.71
N PRO A 408 25.52 13.44 1.25
CA PRO A 408 26.95 13.69 1.12
C PRO A 408 27.79 12.86 2.11
N VAL A 409 27.87 11.54 1.87
CA VAL A 409 28.53 10.55 2.75
C VAL A 409 29.94 10.99 3.16
N ASP A 410 30.77 11.40 2.20
CA ASP A 410 32.16 11.80 2.47
C ASP A 410 32.23 12.98 3.44
N SER A 411 31.34 13.97 3.28
CA SER A 411 31.28 15.10 4.20
C SER A 411 30.85 14.68 5.61
N TYR A 412 29.94 13.72 5.72
CA TYR A 412 29.48 13.21 7.01
C TYR A 412 30.58 12.43 7.74
N VAL A 413 31.37 11.64 7.01
CA VAL A 413 32.56 10.96 7.57
C VAL A 413 33.60 11.98 8.03
N GLU A 414 33.95 12.97 7.21
CA GLU A 414 34.94 14.01 7.56
C GLU A 414 34.53 14.84 8.78
N LYS A 415 33.22 15.10 8.93
CA LYS A 415 32.65 15.83 10.07
C LYS A 415 32.44 14.95 11.31
N GLY A 416 32.65 13.64 11.22
CA GLY A 416 32.45 12.70 12.32
C GLY A 416 30.98 12.49 12.70
N ILE A 417 30.07 12.66 11.75
CA ILE A 417 28.63 12.43 11.94
C ILE A 417 28.32 10.91 11.95
N LEU A 418 29.02 10.14 11.12
CA LEU A 418 28.82 8.68 11.02
C LEU A 418 29.73 7.93 11.99
N THR A 419 29.18 6.91 12.64
CA THR A 419 29.95 5.98 13.47
C THR A 419 30.62 4.91 12.63
N ASP A 420 31.73 4.37 13.14
CA ASP A 420 32.39 3.20 12.58
C ASP A 420 31.52 1.96 12.84
N ILE A 421 31.12 1.28 11.77
CA ILE A 421 30.26 0.07 11.78
C ILE A 421 31.02 -1.19 11.35
N SER A 422 32.35 -1.15 11.33
CA SER A 422 33.19 -2.29 10.88
C SER A 422 32.85 -3.59 11.62
N ASP A 423 32.59 -3.52 12.94
CA ASP A 423 32.22 -4.69 13.74
C ASP A 423 30.90 -5.33 13.27
N VAL A 424 29.91 -4.50 12.91
CA VAL A 424 28.61 -4.97 12.37
C VAL A 424 28.80 -5.61 11.00
N VAL A 425 29.63 -5.00 10.15
CA VAL A 425 29.95 -5.54 8.81
C VAL A 425 30.67 -6.89 8.93
N ASP A 426 31.61 -7.02 9.86
CA ASP A 426 32.33 -8.27 10.10
C ASP A 426 31.40 -9.37 10.64
N GLU A 427 30.43 -9.03 11.50
CA GLU A 427 29.40 -9.95 11.98
C GLU A 427 28.53 -10.47 10.83
N VAL A 428 27.94 -9.56 10.04
CA VAL A 428 27.09 -9.91 8.88
C VAL A 428 27.87 -10.70 7.84
N LYS A 429 29.13 -10.32 7.58
CA LYS A 429 30.00 -11.07 6.66
C LYS A 429 30.26 -12.50 7.14
N ALA A 430 30.31 -12.72 8.44
CA ALA A 430 30.55 -14.04 9.02
C ALA A 430 29.27 -14.91 9.06
N SER A 431 28.09 -14.32 9.20
CA SER A 431 26.80 -15.03 9.21
C SER A 431 26.25 -15.26 7.80
N ASP A 432 25.99 -14.18 7.07
CA ASP A 432 25.17 -14.16 5.84
C ASP A 432 26.03 -13.99 4.58
N GLY A 433 27.25 -13.48 4.76
CA GLY A 433 28.20 -13.22 3.69
C GLY A 433 27.97 -11.87 3.02
N LEU A 434 29.06 -11.26 2.56
CA LEU A 434 29.04 -9.99 1.82
C LEU A 434 29.99 -10.07 0.63
N VAL A 435 29.69 -9.31 -0.41
CA VAL A 435 30.54 -9.22 -1.60
C VAL A 435 31.85 -8.52 -1.24
N ASP A 436 32.98 -9.24 -1.34
CA ASP A 436 34.29 -8.74 -0.91
C ASP A 436 34.70 -7.42 -1.56
N SER A 437 34.38 -7.20 -2.83
CA SER A 437 34.67 -5.94 -3.51
C SER A 437 33.91 -4.76 -2.90
N ILE A 438 32.65 -4.96 -2.54
CA ILE A 438 31.81 -3.91 -1.92
C ILE A 438 32.36 -3.55 -0.54
N VAL A 439 32.68 -4.56 0.28
CA VAL A 439 33.28 -4.33 1.62
C VAL A 439 34.60 -3.58 1.50
N LYS A 440 35.46 -4.00 0.56
CA LYS A 440 36.74 -3.35 0.31
C LYS A 440 36.58 -1.89 -0.12
N ASP A 441 35.70 -1.62 -1.07
CA ASP A 441 35.50 -0.27 -1.62
C ASP A 441 34.78 0.67 -0.60
N SER A 442 34.07 0.09 0.36
CA SER A 442 33.47 0.80 1.50
C SER A 442 34.45 1.09 2.64
N THR A 443 35.65 0.48 2.62
CA THR A 443 36.65 0.62 3.68
C THR A 443 37.54 1.85 3.45
N LYS A 444 37.52 2.80 4.38
CA LYS A 444 38.38 3.99 4.41
C LYS A 444 39.26 3.98 5.65
N ASP A 445 40.57 3.96 5.45
CA ASP A 445 41.58 3.90 6.54
C ASP A 445 41.34 2.77 7.55
N GLY A 446 40.87 1.62 7.06
CA GLY A 446 40.60 0.43 7.88
C GLY A 446 39.27 0.48 8.65
N LYS A 447 38.39 1.44 8.34
CA LYS A 447 37.06 1.60 8.93
C LYS A 447 35.97 1.62 7.88
N ILE A 448 34.75 1.28 8.27
CA ILE A 448 33.57 1.32 7.42
C ILE A 448 32.54 2.21 8.11
N TYR A 449 32.05 3.23 7.42
CA TYR A 449 31.04 4.17 7.93
C TYR A 449 29.69 4.06 7.21
N ALA A 450 29.68 3.40 6.07
CA ALA A 450 28.51 3.14 5.24
C ALA A 450 28.82 1.91 4.38
N ILE A 451 27.82 1.08 4.11
CA ILE A 451 27.94 -0.06 3.19
C ILE A 451 26.68 -0.14 2.32
N PRO A 452 26.81 -0.29 0.99
CA PRO A 452 25.67 -0.54 0.13
C PRO A 452 24.98 -1.85 0.52
N THR A 453 23.68 -1.80 0.81
CA THR A 453 22.86 -2.97 1.15
C THR A 453 22.16 -3.57 -0.08
N ARG A 454 22.12 -2.82 -1.19
CA ARG A 454 21.59 -3.24 -2.49
C ARG A 454 22.42 -2.59 -3.60
N PHE A 455 22.50 -3.27 -4.74
CA PHE A 455 23.03 -2.69 -5.98
C PHE A 455 22.20 -3.19 -7.17
N LEU A 456 22.20 -2.41 -8.24
CA LEU A 456 21.57 -2.74 -9.51
C LEU A 456 22.64 -2.98 -10.57
N VAL A 457 22.36 -3.86 -11.53
CA VAL A 457 23.22 -4.10 -12.69
C VAL A 457 22.39 -3.91 -13.93
N SER A 458 22.70 -2.88 -14.72
CA SER A 458 22.05 -2.65 -16.00
C SER A 458 22.62 -3.57 -17.07
N PHE A 459 21.76 -4.20 -17.86
CA PHE A 459 22.16 -5.03 -19.00
C PHE A 459 21.25 -4.79 -20.20
N ILE A 460 21.82 -4.94 -21.40
CA ILE A 460 21.07 -4.94 -22.67
C ILE A 460 20.96 -6.38 -23.14
N THR A 461 19.74 -6.82 -23.46
CA THR A 461 19.50 -8.14 -24.05
C THR A 461 19.05 -7.94 -25.50
N SER A 462 19.85 -8.40 -26.45
CA SER A 462 19.54 -8.29 -27.88
C SER A 462 20.41 -9.24 -28.71
N ASP A 463 20.30 -9.17 -30.03
CA ASP A 463 21.21 -9.86 -30.93
C ASP A 463 22.65 -9.35 -30.77
N GLN A 464 23.62 -10.18 -31.14
CA GLN A 464 25.04 -9.90 -30.95
C GLN A 464 25.48 -8.55 -31.56
N GLN A 465 24.92 -8.14 -32.72
CA GLN A 465 25.29 -6.86 -33.34
C GLN A 465 24.82 -5.67 -32.51
N THR A 466 23.63 -5.78 -31.91
CA THR A 466 23.09 -4.75 -31.03
C THR A 466 23.82 -4.68 -29.70
N VAL A 467 24.17 -5.84 -29.11
CA VAL A 467 25.01 -5.89 -27.90
C VAL A 467 26.40 -5.28 -28.17
N ASP A 468 27.00 -5.57 -29.32
CA ASP A 468 28.30 -4.96 -29.69
C ASP A 468 28.20 -3.45 -29.91
N ALA A 469 27.09 -2.96 -30.47
CA ALA A 469 26.80 -1.53 -30.60
C ALA A 469 26.59 -0.85 -29.23
N GLY A 470 26.04 -1.58 -28.25
CA GLY A 470 25.81 -1.11 -26.87
C GLY A 470 27.06 -0.67 -26.10
N LYS A 471 28.27 -0.89 -26.63
CA LYS A 471 29.54 -0.38 -26.07
C LYS A 471 29.70 1.14 -26.21
N SER A 472 28.81 1.81 -26.95
CA SER A 472 28.74 3.25 -27.10
C SER A 472 27.30 3.67 -27.30
N THR A 473 26.85 4.69 -26.58
CA THR A 473 25.51 5.29 -26.74
C THR A 473 25.23 5.72 -28.18
N GLN A 474 26.23 6.27 -28.88
CA GLN A 474 26.09 6.66 -30.29
C GLN A 474 25.92 5.45 -31.22
N ALA A 475 26.76 4.43 -31.08
CA ALA A 475 26.68 3.24 -31.92
C ALA A 475 25.36 2.48 -31.68
N LEU A 476 24.88 2.46 -30.44
CA LEU A 476 23.59 1.90 -30.09
C LEU A 476 22.44 2.69 -30.74
N ALA A 477 22.47 4.02 -30.68
CA ALA A 477 21.48 4.87 -31.36
C ALA A 477 21.46 4.62 -32.88
N ASP A 478 22.64 4.54 -33.53
CA ASP A 478 22.75 4.24 -34.96
C ASP A 478 22.15 2.85 -35.30
N ARG A 479 22.36 1.87 -34.44
CA ARG A 479 21.79 0.52 -34.57
C ARG A 479 20.28 0.53 -34.42
N ILE A 480 19.76 1.21 -33.41
CA ILE A 480 18.32 1.30 -33.13
C ILE A 480 17.58 2.02 -34.27
N GLU A 481 18.10 3.14 -34.78
CA GLU A 481 17.54 3.81 -35.97
C GLU A 481 17.59 2.94 -37.23
N THR A 482 18.53 2.01 -37.32
CA THR A 482 18.59 1.04 -38.42
C THR A 482 17.53 -0.03 -38.27
N LEU A 483 17.30 -0.52 -37.05
CA LEU A 483 16.24 -1.47 -36.74
C LEU A 483 14.84 -0.87 -36.98
N ALA A 484 14.61 0.38 -36.60
CA ALA A 484 13.35 1.08 -36.84
C ALA A 484 12.96 1.22 -38.32
N LYS A 485 13.95 1.17 -39.23
CA LYS A 485 13.69 1.16 -40.68
C LYS A 485 13.22 -0.22 -41.18
N ASP A 486 13.46 -1.28 -40.42
CA ASP A 486 13.02 -2.64 -40.70
C ASP A 486 11.63 -2.86 -40.06
N LYS A 487 10.57 -2.84 -40.88
CA LYS A 487 9.15 -2.77 -40.45
C LYS A 487 8.60 -4.05 -39.80
N SER A 488 9.44 -4.84 -39.14
CA SER A 488 9.06 -6.13 -38.57
C SER A 488 8.54 -6.06 -37.13
N THR A 489 8.72 -4.92 -36.45
CA THR A 489 8.28 -4.73 -35.05
C THR A 489 7.49 -3.42 -34.90
N THR A 490 6.48 -3.43 -34.03
CA THR A 490 5.69 -2.23 -33.70
C THR A 490 6.49 -1.24 -32.86
N TYR A 491 7.38 -1.74 -32.00
CA TYR A 491 8.29 -0.96 -31.15
C TYR A 491 9.69 -1.58 -31.20
N VAL A 492 10.74 -0.75 -31.22
CA VAL A 492 12.15 -1.17 -31.23
C VAL A 492 12.76 -1.07 -29.84
N VAL A 493 12.36 -0.04 -29.09
CA VAL A 493 12.80 0.28 -27.74
C VAL A 493 11.53 0.31 -26.91
N GLN A 494 11.07 -0.87 -26.47
CA GLN A 494 9.90 -1.11 -25.60
C GLN A 494 9.32 0.17 -24.99
N GLN A 495 8.03 0.46 -25.21
CA GLN A 495 7.35 1.68 -24.75
C GLN A 495 7.79 2.09 -23.33
N LYS A 496 8.71 3.05 -23.26
CA LYS A 496 9.26 3.62 -22.03
C LYS A 496 8.98 5.09 -22.05
N MET A 497 8.62 5.64 -20.89
CA MET A 497 8.55 7.09 -20.75
C MET A 497 9.94 7.70 -20.95
N ALA A 498 10.00 8.94 -21.46
CA ALA A 498 11.27 9.62 -21.72
C ALA A 498 12.17 9.68 -20.48
N GLU A 499 11.58 9.86 -19.30
CA GLU A 499 12.28 9.89 -18.02
C GLU A 499 12.93 8.55 -17.65
N GLU A 500 12.19 7.44 -17.81
CA GLU A 500 12.70 6.09 -17.54
C GLU A 500 13.89 5.76 -18.46
N LEU A 501 13.77 6.11 -19.75
CA LEU A 501 14.84 5.86 -20.71
C LEU A 501 16.09 6.68 -20.35
N LEU A 502 15.92 7.93 -19.89
CA LEU A 502 17.04 8.72 -19.38
C LEU A 502 17.68 8.04 -18.16
N LEU A 503 16.89 7.60 -17.16
CA LEU A 503 17.42 6.95 -15.96
C LEU A 503 18.22 5.68 -16.28
N ASP A 504 17.74 4.84 -17.21
CA ASP A 504 18.45 3.63 -17.63
C ASP A 504 19.84 3.94 -18.21
N PHE A 505 19.91 4.94 -19.10
CA PHE A 505 21.17 5.33 -19.73
C PHE A 505 22.07 6.14 -18.80
N TYR A 506 21.51 6.89 -17.85
CA TYR A 506 22.24 7.56 -16.80
C TYR A 506 23.09 6.58 -15.99
N ASN A 507 22.51 5.44 -15.60
CA ASN A 507 23.20 4.43 -14.79
C ASN A 507 24.44 3.83 -15.47
N VAL A 508 24.49 3.84 -16.81
CA VAL A 508 25.61 3.25 -17.58
C VAL A 508 26.59 4.28 -18.12
N ASP A 509 26.18 5.54 -18.30
CA ASP A 509 27.02 6.57 -18.94
C ASP A 509 27.48 7.69 -17.98
N SER A 510 26.83 7.87 -16.83
CA SER A 510 27.12 8.98 -15.89
C SER A 510 28.57 9.05 -15.42
N GLN A 511 29.25 7.91 -15.27
CA GLN A 511 30.68 7.86 -14.93
C GLN A 511 31.54 8.61 -15.95
N ASN A 512 31.11 8.68 -17.21
CA ASN A 512 31.86 9.39 -18.24
C ASN A 512 31.77 10.91 -18.08
N TRP A 513 30.72 11.44 -17.44
CA TRP A 513 30.45 12.88 -17.40
C TRP A 513 31.20 13.62 -16.31
N VAL A 514 31.67 12.92 -15.27
CA VAL A 514 32.35 13.54 -14.12
C VAL A 514 33.84 13.69 -14.43
N LYS A 515 34.36 14.91 -14.31
CA LYS A 515 35.80 15.21 -14.45
C LYS A 515 36.55 14.84 -13.18
N GLU A 516 37.89 14.81 -13.24
CA GLU A 516 38.75 14.53 -12.07
C GLU A 516 38.52 15.48 -10.89
N ASP A 517 38.05 16.70 -11.13
CA ASP A 517 37.75 17.69 -10.09
C ASP A 517 36.31 17.61 -9.55
N GLY A 518 35.54 16.60 -9.97
CA GLY A 518 34.15 16.39 -9.58
C GLY A 518 33.13 17.26 -10.35
N SER A 519 33.56 18.15 -11.24
CA SER A 519 32.65 18.94 -12.07
C SER A 519 32.13 18.14 -13.28
N LEU A 520 30.95 18.52 -13.78
CA LEU A 520 30.36 17.88 -14.97
C LEU A 520 31.05 18.34 -16.27
N ASP A 521 31.17 17.42 -17.21
CA ASP A 521 31.55 17.64 -18.60
C ASP A 521 30.30 17.89 -19.44
N GLU A 522 29.97 19.16 -19.64
CA GLU A 522 28.80 19.60 -20.42
C GLU A 522 28.73 18.98 -21.82
N THR A 523 29.87 18.71 -22.45
CA THR A 523 29.88 18.11 -23.80
C THR A 523 29.37 16.68 -23.74
N LYS A 524 29.84 15.90 -22.77
CA LYS A 524 29.41 14.50 -22.61
C LYS A 524 27.95 14.38 -22.17
N VAL A 525 27.50 15.26 -21.27
CA VAL A 525 26.08 15.33 -20.88
C VAL A 525 25.22 15.68 -22.09
N SER A 526 25.64 16.66 -22.91
CA SER A 526 24.93 17.03 -24.14
C SER A 526 24.90 15.89 -25.16
N ASP A 527 26.00 15.17 -25.32
CA ASP A 527 26.10 14.01 -26.21
C ASP A 527 25.17 12.89 -25.74
N TYR A 528 25.18 12.58 -24.44
CA TYR A 528 24.24 11.65 -23.81
C TYR A 528 22.79 12.00 -24.12
N LEU A 529 22.35 13.23 -23.81
CA LEU A 529 20.98 13.68 -24.08
C LEU A 529 20.61 13.58 -25.56
N THR A 530 21.56 13.89 -26.44
CA THR A 530 21.38 13.79 -27.89
C THR A 530 21.20 12.33 -28.32
N GLN A 531 22.03 11.40 -27.84
CA GLN A 531 21.92 10.00 -28.22
C GLN A 531 20.67 9.34 -27.64
N VAL A 532 20.32 9.59 -26.38
CA VAL A 532 19.10 9.03 -25.78
C VAL A 532 17.85 9.58 -26.48
N LYS A 533 17.84 10.86 -26.87
CA LYS A 533 16.76 11.41 -27.69
C LYS A 533 16.60 10.68 -29.02
N ARG A 534 17.72 10.40 -29.72
CA ARG A 534 17.67 9.65 -30.99
C ARG A 534 17.07 8.26 -30.81
N ILE A 535 17.36 7.62 -29.68
CA ILE A 535 16.82 6.31 -29.32
C ILE A 535 15.32 6.41 -29.01
N TYR A 536 14.90 7.44 -28.26
CA TYR A 536 13.49 7.66 -27.93
C TYR A 536 12.63 7.95 -29.16
N ASP A 537 13.11 8.79 -30.08
CA ASP A 537 12.35 9.27 -31.24
C ASP A 537 12.07 8.20 -32.31
N VAL A 538 12.54 6.96 -32.15
CA VAL A 538 12.31 5.89 -33.14
C VAL A 538 10.94 5.24 -33.04
N ASP A 539 10.34 5.25 -31.85
CA ASP A 539 9.05 4.64 -31.57
C ASP A 539 7.97 5.72 -31.43
N ASP A 540 6.74 5.40 -31.82
CA ASP A 540 5.58 6.27 -31.60
C ASP A 540 5.11 6.12 -30.14
N HIS A 541 4.98 7.24 -29.42
CA HIS A 541 4.61 7.29 -28.00
C HIS A 541 3.24 7.92 -27.79
#